data_AF-A0A545UBK7-F1
#
_entry.id   AF-A0A545UBK7-F1
#
_cell.length_a   1.000
_cell.length_b   1.000
_cell.length_c   1.000
_cell.angle_alpha   90.00
_cell.angle_beta   90.00
_cell.angle_gamma   90.00
#
_symmetry.space_group_name_H-M   'P 1'
#
loop_
_entity.id
_entity.type
_entity.pdbx_description
1 polymer ?
#
loop_
_entity_poly.entity_id
_entity_poly.type
_entity_poly.pdbx_seq_one_letter_code
_entity_poly.pdbx_strand_id
1 'polypeptide(L)'
;MSISTVIQGYWGWTWSQGQLPDDATLSIAFSGWSDPKTALSDSSNELSKLTGERYLGLGGGNKNGSFNKNVLNDILTFINQGQFDDYDGLAFDVEECDAGLESQFGQAFKAAKQRDLKVLVTVSHAAPYACDDAKELMTAFFSDGNIDYLSPQLYTTGKEKENDYTVNPSLGVDWKDYASSKAAIIPSIVKASYYQSAVDYFEQQDVNIVGYVQWEQIT
;
A
#
# COMPACT_ATOMS: atom_id res chain seq x y z
N MET A 1 11.37 -3.88 28.28
CA MET A 1 11.36 -3.92 26.80
C MET A 1 9.92 -4.13 26.40
N SER A 2 9.28 -3.13 25.79
CA SER A 2 7.98 -3.35 25.16
C SER A 2 8.22 -4.27 23.98
N ILE A 3 7.56 -5.42 23.94
CA ILE A 3 7.53 -6.24 22.73
C ILE A 3 6.81 -5.35 21.70
N SER A 4 7.51 -4.90 20.66
CA SER A 4 6.83 -4.23 19.56
C SER A 4 5.98 -5.29 18.88
N THR A 5 4.66 -5.14 18.91
CA THR A 5 3.74 -6.01 18.17
C THR A 5 4.07 -5.89 16.69
N VAL A 6 4.31 -7.02 16.02
CA VAL A 6 4.53 -7.08 14.57
C VAL A 6 3.22 -6.68 13.88
N ILE A 7 3.29 -5.81 12.88
CA ILE A 7 2.11 -5.46 12.07
C ILE A 7 1.78 -6.64 11.15
N GLN A 8 0.56 -7.13 11.25
CA GLN A 8 0.01 -8.22 10.46
C GLN A 8 -1.14 -7.68 9.62
N GLY A 9 -0.80 -7.18 8.44
CA GLY A 9 -1.72 -6.62 7.47
C GLY A 9 -2.28 -7.67 6.54
N TYR A 10 -3.42 -7.37 5.91
CA TYR A 10 -4.05 -8.28 4.96
C TYR A 10 -4.86 -7.57 3.87
N TRP A 11 -4.69 -8.02 2.63
CA TRP A 11 -5.50 -7.58 1.48
C TRP A 11 -6.81 -8.38 1.40
N GLY A 12 -7.96 -7.76 1.66
CA GLY A 12 -9.28 -8.34 1.46
C GLY A 12 -9.82 -8.01 0.06
N TRP A 13 -9.76 -8.94 -0.87
CA TRP A 13 -10.23 -8.69 -2.24
C TRP A 13 -11.75 -8.72 -2.31
N THR A 14 -12.37 -7.72 -2.95
CA THR A 14 -13.83 -7.62 -3.07
C THR A 14 -14.47 -8.74 -3.91
N TRP A 15 -13.66 -9.46 -4.70
CA TRP A 15 -14.09 -10.61 -5.49
C TRP A 15 -13.77 -11.97 -4.84
N SER A 16 -13.17 -11.98 -3.65
CA SER A 16 -12.83 -13.20 -2.91
C SER A 16 -13.94 -13.59 -1.93
N GLN A 17 -14.03 -14.88 -1.61
CA GLN A 17 -14.84 -15.41 -0.51
C GLN A 17 -13.97 -15.83 0.69
N GLY A 18 -12.66 -15.53 0.64
CA GLY A 18 -11.72 -15.85 1.70
C GLY A 18 -12.07 -15.13 3.00
N GLN A 19 -11.68 -15.72 4.12
CA GLN A 19 -11.81 -15.10 5.43
C GLN A 19 -10.57 -14.26 5.73
N LEU A 20 -10.76 -13.12 6.39
CA LEU A 20 -9.64 -12.36 6.92
C LEU A 20 -9.18 -13.00 8.24
N PRO A 21 -7.87 -13.03 8.53
CA PRO A 21 -7.41 -13.50 9.82
C PRO A 21 -7.94 -12.63 10.97
N ASP A 22 -8.47 -13.28 12.02
CA ASP A 22 -9.05 -12.62 13.20
C ASP A 22 -8.02 -11.81 14.02
N ASP A 23 -6.73 -12.10 13.86
CA ASP A 23 -5.62 -11.45 14.54
C ASP A 23 -4.92 -10.37 13.69
N ALA A 24 -5.45 -10.04 12.51
CA ALA A 24 -4.92 -8.96 11.68
C ALA A 24 -4.92 -7.62 12.44
N THR A 25 -3.78 -6.94 12.44
CA THR A 25 -3.66 -5.60 13.05
C THR A 25 -4.18 -4.51 12.11
N LEU A 26 -4.17 -4.77 10.80
CA LEU A 26 -4.83 -3.95 9.78
C LEU A 26 -5.35 -4.83 8.64
N SER A 27 -6.37 -4.35 7.93
CA SER A 27 -6.88 -5.00 6.73
C SER A 27 -7.39 -3.98 5.71
N ILE A 28 -7.28 -4.34 4.44
CA ILE A 28 -7.53 -3.42 3.31
C ILE A 28 -8.66 -3.99 2.45
N ALA A 29 -9.77 -3.27 2.29
CA ALA A 29 -10.78 -3.62 1.29
C ALA A 29 -10.30 -3.18 -0.09
N PHE A 30 -9.96 -4.16 -0.95
CA PHE A 30 -9.28 -3.92 -2.21
C PHE A 30 -10.11 -4.33 -3.43
N SER A 31 -10.37 -3.35 -4.28
CA SER A 31 -11.20 -3.49 -5.49
C SER A 31 -10.42 -3.29 -6.80
N GLY A 32 -9.17 -2.80 -6.74
CA GLY A 32 -8.35 -2.54 -7.93
C GLY A 32 -8.70 -1.25 -8.68
N TRP A 33 -9.51 -0.36 -8.10
CA TRP A 33 -9.93 0.92 -8.69
C TRP A 33 -9.23 2.12 -8.05
N SER A 34 -8.75 3.06 -8.86
CA SER A 34 -8.26 4.35 -8.38
C SER A 34 -9.37 5.42 -8.31
N ASP A 35 -10.44 5.26 -9.09
CA ASP A 35 -11.64 6.11 -8.98
C ASP A 35 -12.28 5.96 -7.59
N PRO A 36 -12.34 7.03 -6.77
CA PRO A 36 -12.70 6.92 -5.36
C PRO A 36 -14.16 6.50 -5.16
N LYS A 37 -15.05 6.88 -6.08
CA LYS A 37 -16.46 6.52 -6.03
C LYS A 37 -16.67 5.02 -6.28
N THR A 38 -16.01 4.50 -7.31
CA THR A 38 -16.08 3.08 -7.68
C THR A 38 -15.40 2.22 -6.62
N ALA A 39 -14.23 2.63 -6.14
CA ALA A 39 -13.54 1.95 -5.06
C ALA A 39 -14.41 1.81 -3.79
N LEU A 40 -15.07 2.90 -3.36
CA LEU A 40 -16.01 2.87 -2.24
C LEU A 40 -17.20 1.93 -2.47
N SER A 41 -17.81 2.02 -3.65
CA SER A 41 -18.97 1.20 -4.02
C SER A 41 -18.63 -0.28 -3.97
N ASP A 42 -17.53 -0.69 -4.62
CA ASP A 42 -17.14 -2.09 -4.74
C ASP A 42 -16.62 -2.67 -3.41
N SER A 43 -16.02 -1.83 -2.56
CA SER A 43 -15.51 -2.24 -1.24
C SER A 43 -16.57 -2.21 -0.12
N SER A 44 -17.77 -1.69 -0.38
CA SER A 44 -18.80 -1.48 0.66
C SER A 44 -19.18 -2.75 1.42
N ASN A 45 -19.21 -3.90 0.76
CA ASN A 45 -19.55 -5.18 1.38
C ASN A 45 -18.40 -5.80 2.20
N GLU A 46 -17.18 -5.34 1.99
CA GLU A 46 -15.99 -5.85 2.69
C GLU A 46 -15.74 -5.14 4.02
N LEU A 47 -16.21 -3.90 4.19
CA LEU A 47 -15.96 -3.09 5.39
C LEU A 47 -16.31 -3.83 6.70
N SER A 48 -17.43 -4.58 6.71
CA SER A 48 -17.87 -5.34 7.89
C SER A 48 -17.02 -6.58 8.19
N LYS A 49 -16.23 -7.04 7.23
CA LYS A 49 -15.33 -8.20 7.37
C LYS A 49 -13.92 -7.76 7.80
N LEU A 50 -13.55 -6.51 7.55
CA LEU A 50 -12.25 -5.95 7.92
C LEU A 50 -12.01 -6.06 9.43
N THR A 51 -10.79 -6.47 9.79
CA THR A 51 -10.30 -6.63 11.16
C THR A 51 -9.10 -5.71 11.41
N GLY A 52 -8.90 -5.31 12.66
CA GLY A 52 -7.88 -4.31 13.03
C GLY A 52 -8.22 -2.93 12.49
N GLU A 53 -7.20 -2.18 12.09
CA GLU A 53 -7.39 -0.91 11.38
C GLU A 53 -7.87 -1.17 9.95
N ARG A 54 -8.95 -0.49 9.56
CA ARG A 54 -9.69 -0.79 8.34
C ARG A 54 -9.35 0.24 7.27
N TYR A 55 -8.76 -0.22 6.18
CA TYR A 55 -8.32 0.63 5.08
C TYR A 55 -9.19 0.41 3.84
N LEU A 56 -9.41 1.48 3.08
CA LEU A 56 -9.89 1.38 1.70
C LEU A 56 -8.70 1.37 0.75
N GLY A 57 -8.63 0.38 -0.14
CA GLY A 57 -7.67 0.35 -1.25
C GLY A 57 -8.09 1.26 -2.41
N LEU A 58 -7.16 2.08 -2.89
CA LEU A 58 -7.28 2.93 -4.06
C LEU A 58 -6.13 2.59 -5.00
N GLY A 59 -6.40 2.21 -6.24
CA GLY A 59 -5.37 1.85 -7.22
C GLY A 59 -5.31 0.36 -7.51
N GLY A 60 -4.22 -0.08 -8.16
CA GLY A 60 -4.02 -1.45 -8.61
C GLY A 60 -3.24 -1.54 -9.92
N GLY A 61 -2.57 -2.68 -10.12
CA GLY A 61 -1.81 -3.03 -11.33
C GLY A 61 -2.70 -3.36 -12.54
N ASN A 62 -3.56 -2.42 -12.91
CA ASN A 62 -4.46 -2.52 -14.06
C ASN A 62 -4.90 -1.13 -14.52
N LYS A 63 -5.45 -1.05 -15.74
CA LYS A 63 -5.89 0.23 -16.35
C LYS A 63 -6.85 1.05 -15.47
N ASN A 64 -7.71 0.41 -14.68
CA ASN A 64 -8.67 1.09 -13.81
C ASN A 64 -8.06 1.52 -12.47
N GLY A 65 -6.93 0.93 -12.10
CA GLY A 65 -6.14 1.28 -10.92
C GLY A 65 -5.08 2.35 -11.18
N SER A 66 -4.90 2.78 -12.43
CA SER A 66 -3.91 3.79 -12.79
C SER A 66 -4.24 5.17 -12.19
N PHE A 67 -3.21 5.88 -11.72
CA PHE A 67 -3.33 7.23 -11.20
C PHE A 67 -3.00 8.29 -12.26
N ASN A 68 -3.82 9.33 -12.29
CA ASN A 68 -3.53 10.57 -13.01
C ASN A 68 -3.96 11.77 -12.17
N LYS A 69 -3.69 12.97 -12.68
CA LYS A 69 -4.02 14.21 -11.98
C LYS A 69 -5.51 14.34 -11.65
N ASN A 70 -6.41 13.91 -12.53
CA ASN A 70 -7.85 14.03 -12.30
C ASN A 70 -8.30 13.07 -11.20
N VAL A 71 -7.85 11.82 -11.25
CA VAL A 71 -8.13 10.81 -10.21
C VAL A 71 -7.66 11.29 -8.84
N LEU A 72 -6.45 11.84 -8.73
CA LEU A 72 -5.95 12.35 -7.44
C LEU A 72 -6.72 13.58 -6.95
N ASN A 73 -7.19 14.45 -7.84
CA ASN A 73 -8.06 15.56 -7.47
C ASN A 73 -9.44 15.09 -6.98
N ASP A 74 -9.98 14.04 -7.58
CA ASP A 74 -11.25 13.44 -7.16
C ASP A 74 -11.09 12.77 -5.79
N ILE A 75 -9.99 12.02 -5.58
CA ILE A 75 -9.65 11.44 -4.27
C ILE A 75 -9.53 12.54 -3.22
N LEU A 76 -8.78 13.61 -3.50
CA LEU A 76 -8.64 14.76 -2.60
C LEU A 76 -10.00 15.39 -2.26
N THR A 77 -10.89 15.51 -3.25
CA THR A 77 -12.24 16.02 -3.05
C THR A 77 -13.04 15.12 -2.12
N PHE A 78 -12.98 13.79 -2.31
CA PHE A 78 -13.67 12.81 -1.47
C PHE A 78 -13.14 12.82 -0.03
N ILE A 79 -11.82 12.91 0.17
CA ILE A 79 -11.20 13.06 1.49
C ILE A 79 -11.76 14.30 2.19
N ASN A 80 -11.72 15.46 1.53
CA ASN A 80 -12.19 16.73 2.11
C ASN A 80 -13.70 16.75 2.40
N GLN A 81 -14.48 15.95 1.66
CA GLN A 81 -15.92 15.77 1.87
C GLN A 81 -16.26 14.68 2.89
N GLY A 82 -15.25 14.03 3.49
CA GLY A 82 -15.46 13.00 4.50
C GLY A 82 -16.07 11.71 3.98
N GLN A 83 -15.88 11.41 2.70
CA GLN A 83 -16.46 10.21 2.08
C GLN A 83 -15.79 8.90 2.55
N PHE A 84 -14.65 8.99 3.24
CA PHE A 84 -13.87 7.85 3.73
C PHE A 84 -13.93 7.67 5.25
N ASP A 85 -14.80 8.40 5.96
CA ASP A 85 -14.83 8.43 7.44
C ASP A 85 -15.19 7.10 8.12
N ASP A 86 -15.76 6.16 7.37
CA ASP A 86 -16.04 4.81 7.86
C ASP A 86 -14.78 3.93 7.97
N TYR A 87 -13.67 4.38 7.36
CA TYR A 87 -12.36 3.73 7.38
C TYR A 87 -11.39 4.43 8.33
N ASP A 88 -10.41 3.69 8.82
CA ASP A 88 -9.32 4.19 9.66
C ASP A 88 -8.14 4.71 8.79
N GLY A 89 -8.09 4.32 7.51
CA GLY A 89 -7.05 4.78 6.59
C GLY A 89 -7.33 4.51 5.11
N LEU A 90 -6.42 5.01 4.27
CA LEU A 90 -6.41 4.80 2.82
C LEU A 90 -5.11 4.11 2.41
N ALA A 91 -5.23 3.06 1.59
CA ALA A 91 -4.12 2.33 1.00
C ALA A 91 -4.03 2.68 -0.50
N PHE A 92 -3.00 3.44 -0.89
CA PHE A 92 -2.75 3.81 -2.27
C PHE A 92 -1.88 2.73 -2.93
N ASP A 93 -2.46 1.95 -3.82
CA ASP A 93 -1.79 0.92 -4.61
C ASP A 93 -1.27 1.47 -5.94
N VAL A 94 -0.11 2.12 -5.83
CA VAL A 94 0.51 2.90 -6.90
C VAL A 94 1.36 1.99 -7.76
N GLU A 95 0.79 1.58 -8.88
CA GLU A 95 1.40 0.63 -9.81
C GLU A 95 1.61 1.22 -11.20
N GLU A 96 0.57 1.88 -11.71
CA GLU A 96 0.57 2.60 -12.97
C GLU A 96 0.19 4.06 -12.71
N CYS A 97 0.93 5.01 -13.29
CA CYS A 97 0.60 6.42 -13.16
C CYS A 97 1.18 7.32 -14.26
N ASP A 98 0.53 8.46 -14.48
CA ASP A 98 1.14 9.57 -15.21
C ASP A 98 2.34 10.13 -14.42
N ALA A 99 3.33 10.69 -15.11
CA ALA A 99 4.43 11.41 -14.46
C ALA A 99 4.01 12.76 -13.87
N GLY A 100 4.79 13.25 -12.90
CA GLY A 100 4.64 14.57 -12.27
C GLY A 100 3.51 14.65 -11.25
N LEU A 101 3.26 13.55 -10.53
CA LEU A 101 2.16 13.43 -9.57
C LEU A 101 2.58 13.57 -8.10
N GLU A 102 3.86 13.78 -7.80
CA GLU A 102 4.41 13.81 -6.43
C GLU A 102 3.68 14.83 -5.55
N SER A 103 3.40 16.03 -6.10
CA SER A 103 2.68 17.07 -5.36
C SER A 103 1.21 16.69 -5.12
N GLN A 104 0.57 15.99 -6.06
CA GLN A 104 -0.84 15.61 -5.97
C GLN A 104 -1.03 14.48 -4.95
N PHE A 105 -0.14 13.48 -4.97
CA PHE A 105 -0.08 12.46 -3.93
C PHE A 105 0.16 13.07 -2.56
N GLY A 106 1.17 13.93 -2.40
CA GLY A 106 1.46 14.60 -1.14
C GLY A 106 0.29 15.46 -0.62
N GLN A 107 -0.47 16.10 -1.51
CA GLN A 107 -1.71 16.81 -1.14
C GLN A 107 -2.79 15.86 -0.62
N ALA A 108 -3.02 14.73 -1.30
CA ALA A 108 -3.98 13.73 -0.87
C ALA A 108 -3.58 13.10 0.48
N PHE A 109 -2.31 12.74 0.67
CA PHE A 109 -1.82 12.17 1.93
C PHE A 109 -1.99 13.14 3.09
N LYS A 110 -1.58 14.40 2.89
CA LYS A 110 -1.76 15.45 3.90
C LYS A 110 -3.23 15.66 4.24
N ALA A 111 -4.12 15.69 3.25
CA ALA A 111 -5.56 15.85 3.49
C ALA A 111 -6.13 14.64 4.26
N ALA A 112 -5.68 13.41 3.96
CA ALA A 112 -6.07 12.22 4.71
C ALA A 112 -5.67 12.35 6.18
N LYS A 113 -4.42 12.75 6.48
CA LYS A 113 -3.98 13.00 7.86
C LYS A 113 -4.80 14.08 8.58
N GLN A 114 -5.22 15.13 7.87
CA GLN A 114 -6.09 16.18 8.42
C GLN A 114 -7.51 15.71 8.74
N ARG A 115 -7.90 14.54 8.23
CA ARG A 115 -9.17 13.85 8.50
C ARG A 115 -9.01 12.69 9.48
N ASP A 116 -7.87 12.62 10.17
CA ASP A 116 -7.48 11.54 11.09
C ASP A 116 -7.39 10.14 10.41
N LEU A 117 -7.30 10.10 9.08
CA LEU A 117 -7.06 8.87 8.33
C LEU A 117 -5.57 8.55 8.32
N LYS A 118 -5.21 7.28 8.40
CA LYS A 118 -3.86 6.79 8.09
C LYS A 118 -3.64 6.65 6.60
N VAL A 119 -2.37 6.68 6.19
CA VAL A 119 -1.93 6.53 4.80
C VAL A 119 -0.97 5.36 4.69
N LEU A 120 -1.34 4.39 3.87
CA LEU A 120 -0.47 3.32 3.40
C LEU A 120 -0.22 3.53 1.91
N VAL A 121 1.01 3.39 1.46
CA VAL A 121 1.37 3.38 0.03
C VAL A 121 2.00 2.04 -0.29
N THR A 122 1.57 1.40 -1.37
CA THR A 122 2.20 0.18 -1.92
C THR A 122 2.60 0.44 -3.37
N VAL A 123 3.64 -0.27 -3.79
CA VAL A 123 4.23 -0.22 -5.13
C VAL A 123 4.69 -1.62 -5.52
N SER A 124 4.74 -1.93 -6.82
CA SER A 124 5.39 -3.14 -7.32
C SER A 124 6.87 -3.16 -6.96
N HIS A 125 7.36 -4.27 -6.39
CA HIS A 125 8.78 -4.43 -6.08
C HIS A 125 9.34 -3.21 -5.35
N ALA A 126 10.48 -2.67 -5.80
CA ALA A 126 11.09 -1.50 -5.22
C ALA A 126 10.44 -0.16 -5.67
N ALA A 127 9.69 -0.13 -6.78
CA ALA A 127 9.13 1.09 -7.38
C ALA A 127 8.01 0.77 -8.40
N PRO A 128 7.00 1.64 -8.57
CA PRO A 128 5.87 1.39 -9.47
C PRO A 128 6.34 1.06 -10.89
N TYR A 129 5.81 -0.02 -11.48
CA TYR A 129 6.34 -0.55 -12.74
C TYR A 129 5.97 0.29 -13.96
N ALA A 130 4.91 1.10 -13.88
CA ALA A 130 4.39 1.88 -15.00
C ALA A 130 4.15 3.35 -14.63
N CYS A 131 5.16 3.96 -14.00
CA CYS A 131 5.27 5.41 -13.84
C CYS A 131 6.61 5.87 -14.46
N ASP A 132 6.57 6.77 -15.44
CA ASP A 132 7.77 7.19 -16.19
C ASP A 132 8.84 7.86 -15.30
N ASP A 133 8.43 8.46 -14.18
CA ASP A 133 9.26 9.16 -13.19
C ASP A 133 9.26 8.43 -11.83
N ALA A 134 9.21 7.08 -11.86
CA ALA A 134 9.13 6.25 -10.65
C ALA A 134 10.20 6.60 -9.60
N LYS A 135 11.41 6.99 -10.01
CA LYS A 135 12.48 7.37 -9.08
C LYS A 135 12.17 8.66 -8.32
N GLU A 136 11.73 9.69 -9.04
CA GLU A 136 11.34 10.98 -8.49
C GLU A 136 10.14 10.80 -7.55
N LEU A 137 9.16 10.00 -7.97
CA LEU A 137 7.99 9.67 -7.16
C LEU A 137 8.36 8.93 -5.87
N MET A 138 9.20 7.89 -5.95
CA MET A 138 9.67 7.17 -4.76
C MET A 138 10.51 8.06 -3.84
N THR A 139 11.35 8.95 -4.39
CA THR A 139 12.10 9.93 -3.60
C THR A 139 11.16 10.84 -2.81
N ALA A 140 10.05 11.27 -3.42
CA ALA A 140 9.02 12.03 -2.73
C ALA A 140 8.37 11.20 -1.62
N PHE A 141 7.98 9.95 -1.89
CA PHE A 141 7.35 9.06 -0.91
C PHE A 141 8.25 8.79 0.30
N PHE A 142 9.54 8.48 0.11
CA PHE A 142 10.47 8.28 1.23
C PHE A 142 10.55 9.52 2.14
N SER A 143 10.44 10.72 1.57
CA SER A 143 10.54 11.98 2.30
C SER A 143 9.23 12.47 2.92
N ASP A 144 8.09 11.88 2.56
CA ASP A 144 6.77 12.34 3.01
C ASP A 144 6.46 11.85 4.43
N GLY A 145 6.27 12.80 5.35
CA GLY A 145 5.92 12.49 6.75
C GLY A 145 4.44 12.21 6.98
N ASN A 146 3.61 12.25 5.93
CA ASN A 146 2.19 11.92 6.00
C ASN A 146 1.90 10.46 5.64
N ILE A 147 2.90 9.69 5.19
CA ILE A 147 2.76 8.26 4.93
C ILE A 147 3.08 7.52 6.24
N ASP A 148 2.11 6.78 6.78
CA ASP A 148 2.32 5.96 7.97
C ASP A 148 3.08 4.68 7.60
N TYR A 149 2.71 4.06 6.47
CA TYR A 149 3.26 2.80 6.00
C TYR A 149 3.64 2.84 4.52
N LEU A 150 4.85 2.38 4.20
CA LEU A 150 5.28 2.07 2.83
C LEU A 150 5.44 0.55 2.69
N SER A 151 4.74 -0.03 1.73
CA SER A 151 4.48 -1.46 1.62
C SER A 151 4.88 -1.98 0.24
N PRO A 152 6.19 -2.12 -0.06
CA PRO A 152 6.61 -2.66 -1.34
C PRO A 152 6.17 -4.11 -1.53
N GLN A 153 5.76 -4.49 -2.74
CA GLN A 153 5.36 -5.86 -3.05
C GLN A 153 6.59 -6.76 -3.28
N LEU A 154 6.69 -7.86 -2.53
CA LEU A 154 7.71 -8.89 -2.73
C LEU A 154 7.19 -10.04 -3.61
N TYR A 155 6.41 -9.70 -4.63
CA TYR A 155 5.82 -10.65 -5.58
C TYR A 155 5.48 -9.95 -6.90
N THR A 156 5.36 -10.73 -7.98
CA THR A 156 4.93 -10.22 -9.30
C THR A 156 3.48 -10.62 -9.61
N THR A 157 3.09 -11.83 -9.24
CA THR A 157 1.79 -12.44 -9.58
C THR A 157 0.93 -12.74 -8.36
N GLY A 158 1.53 -12.69 -7.17
CA GLY A 158 0.88 -13.08 -5.92
C GLY A 158 0.71 -14.59 -5.76
N LYS A 159 1.47 -15.39 -6.51
CA LYS A 159 1.43 -16.87 -6.52
C LYS A 159 2.82 -17.50 -6.29
N GLU A 160 3.81 -16.67 -6.03
CA GLU A 160 5.18 -17.03 -5.78
C GLU A 160 5.27 -17.91 -4.53
N LYS A 161 6.23 -18.83 -4.55
CA LYS A 161 6.47 -19.78 -3.45
C LYS A 161 7.46 -19.25 -2.40
N GLU A 162 8.00 -18.06 -2.65
CA GLU A 162 8.95 -17.32 -1.84
C GLU A 162 8.85 -15.83 -2.20
N ASN A 163 9.46 -14.96 -1.40
CA ASN A 163 9.53 -13.52 -1.72
C ASN A 163 10.38 -13.29 -2.97
N ASP A 164 9.91 -12.41 -3.83
CA ASP A 164 10.64 -11.92 -5.00
C ASP A 164 11.32 -10.58 -4.66
N TYR A 165 12.64 -10.57 -4.66
CA TYR A 165 13.46 -9.40 -4.38
C TYR A 165 14.04 -8.77 -5.65
N THR A 166 13.51 -9.13 -6.83
CA THR A 166 13.99 -8.62 -8.10
C THR A 166 13.78 -7.10 -8.19
N VAL A 167 14.87 -6.37 -8.43
CA VAL A 167 14.82 -4.93 -8.72
C VAL A 167 14.89 -4.72 -10.21
N ASN A 168 14.10 -3.80 -10.76
CA ASN A 168 14.30 -3.28 -12.10
C ASN A 168 15.29 -2.10 -12.06
N PRO A 169 16.55 -2.26 -12.52
CA PRO A 169 17.55 -1.21 -12.43
C PRO A 169 17.18 0.04 -13.24
N SER A 170 16.33 -0.08 -14.26
CA SER A 170 15.90 1.07 -15.06
C SER A 170 15.03 2.05 -14.31
N LEU A 171 14.37 1.61 -13.22
CA LEU A 171 13.57 2.49 -12.36
C LEU A 171 14.43 3.26 -11.35
N GLY A 172 15.70 2.88 -11.19
CA GLY A 172 16.68 3.65 -10.43
C GLY A 172 16.43 3.76 -8.92
N VAL A 173 15.65 2.82 -8.36
CA VAL A 173 15.36 2.64 -6.93
C VAL A 173 15.76 1.22 -6.53
N ASP A 174 16.44 1.09 -5.40
CA ASP A 174 16.93 -0.18 -4.85
C ASP A 174 16.41 -0.37 -3.40
N TRP A 175 16.48 -1.58 -2.87
CA TRP A 175 15.91 -1.89 -1.54
C TRP A 175 16.54 -1.08 -0.41
N LYS A 176 17.85 -0.84 -0.47
CA LYS A 176 18.56 0.01 0.50
C LYS A 176 18.05 1.45 0.55
N ASP A 177 17.42 1.96 -0.51
CA ASP A 177 16.91 3.33 -0.54
C ASP A 177 15.75 3.51 0.46
N TYR A 178 15.04 2.43 0.79
CA TYR A 178 13.98 2.39 1.80
C TYR A 178 14.48 2.72 3.21
N ALA A 179 15.78 2.58 3.49
CA ALA A 179 16.37 2.95 4.78
C ALA A 179 16.23 4.45 5.08
N SER A 180 16.04 5.27 4.04
CA SER A 180 15.81 6.72 4.16
C SER A 180 14.35 7.10 4.40
N SER A 181 13.43 6.14 4.30
CA SER A 181 11.99 6.38 4.41
C SER A 181 11.62 6.89 5.81
N LYS A 182 10.77 7.92 5.85
CA LYS A 182 10.10 8.36 7.09
C LYS A 182 8.95 7.44 7.48
N ALA A 183 8.29 6.82 6.51
CA ALA A 183 7.23 5.85 6.74
C ALA A 183 7.82 4.55 7.29
N ALA A 184 7.06 3.86 8.14
CA ALA A 184 7.43 2.51 8.56
C ALA A 184 7.29 1.52 7.39
N ILE A 185 8.24 0.61 7.24
CA ILE A 185 8.25 -0.34 6.13
C ILE A 185 7.53 -1.63 6.53
N ILE A 186 6.51 -2.00 5.77
CA ILE A 186 5.72 -3.23 5.96
C ILE A 186 5.48 -3.94 4.62
N PRO A 187 6.43 -4.69 4.06
CA PRO A 187 6.31 -5.26 2.71
C PRO A 187 5.02 -6.07 2.50
N SER A 188 4.43 -5.95 1.32
CA SER A 188 3.36 -6.85 0.87
C SER A 188 3.99 -8.20 0.49
N ILE A 189 3.51 -9.30 1.08
CA ILE A 189 4.03 -10.66 0.86
C ILE A 189 2.90 -11.60 0.47
N VAL A 190 3.21 -12.69 -0.24
CA VAL A 190 2.17 -13.66 -0.63
C VAL A 190 1.57 -14.34 0.60
N LYS A 191 2.40 -14.82 1.53
CA LYS A 191 1.97 -15.56 2.73
C LYS A 191 2.70 -15.06 3.97
N ALA A 192 2.03 -15.05 5.12
CA ALA A 192 2.61 -14.71 6.43
C ALA A 192 3.90 -15.49 6.74
N SER A 193 3.99 -16.75 6.30
CA SER A 193 5.18 -17.59 6.48
C SER A 193 6.45 -17.04 5.79
N TYR A 194 6.32 -16.09 4.87
CA TYR A 194 7.46 -15.48 4.18
C TYR A 194 8.03 -14.26 4.90
N TYR A 195 7.42 -13.83 6.01
CA TYR A 195 7.84 -12.65 6.74
C TYR A 195 9.28 -12.74 7.26
N GLN A 196 9.70 -13.90 7.80
CA GLN A 196 11.07 -14.04 8.30
C GLN A 196 12.11 -13.87 7.18
N SER A 197 11.82 -14.36 5.97
CA SER A 197 12.73 -14.14 4.83
C SER A 197 12.84 -12.66 4.49
N ALA A 198 11.74 -11.90 4.57
CA ALA A 198 11.77 -10.45 4.35
C ALA A 198 12.62 -9.75 5.41
N VAL A 199 12.46 -10.12 6.69
CA VAL A 199 13.29 -9.58 7.79
C VAL A 199 14.77 -9.80 7.49
N ASP A 200 15.17 -11.05 7.23
CA ASP A 200 16.58 -11.40 6.99
C ASP A 200 17.16 -10.67 5.76
N TYR A 201 16.34 -10.42 4.73
CA TYR A 201 16.77 -9.71 3.52
C TYR A 201 16.92 -8.21 3.76
N PHE A 202 15.91 -7.55 4.34
CA PHE A 202 15.92 -6.10 4.55
C PHE A 202 16.95 -5.68 5.61
N GLU A 203 17.23 -6.52 6.61
CA GLU A 203 18.34 -6.29 7.54
C GLU A 203 19.69 -6.18 6.82
N GLN A 204 19.92 -6.96 5.76
CA GLN A 204 21.15 -6.85 4.95
C GLN A 204 21.22 -5.56 4.12
N GLN A 205 20.10 -4.85 3.97
CA GLN A 205 19.99 -3.57 3.26
C GLN A 205 19.99 -2.38 4.23
N ASP A 206 20.21 -2.60 5.52
CA ASP A 206 20.07 -1.61 6.60
C ASP A 206 18.64 -1.03 6.69
N VAL A 207 17.63 -1.80 6.30
CA VAL A 207 16.21 -1.44 6.37
C VAL A 207 15.53 -2.23 7.48
N ASN A 208 14.94 -1.54 8.44
CA ASN A 208 14.14 -2.18 9.48
C ASN A 208 12.67 -2.23 9.07
N ILE A 209 12.14 -3.44 8.85
CA ILE A 209 10.71 -3.67 8.62
C ILE A 209 9.99 -3.95 9.93
N VAL A 210 8.73 -3.54 10.05
CA VAL A 210 7.94 -3.65 11.30
C VAL A 210 6.74 -4.60 11.19
N GLY A 211 6.58 -5.24 10.04
CA GLY A 211 5.47 -6.14 9.74
C GLY A 211 5.32 -6.40 8.26
N TYR A 212 4.15 -6.84 7.84
CA TYR A 212 3.85 -7.19 6.46
C TYR A 212 2.38 -6.97 6.12
N VAL A 213 2.03 -7.02 4.84
CA VAL A 213 0.65 -7.13 4.36
C VAL A 213 0.50 -8.39 3.51
N GLN A 214 -0.28 -9.37 3.96
CA GLN A 214 -0.48 -10.62 3.23
C GLN A 214 -1.44 -10.43 2.05
N TRP A 215 -1.03 -10.92 0.88
CA TRP A 215 -1.84 -10.92 -0.34
C TRP A 215 -2.73 -12.16 -0.48
N GLU A 216 -2.20 -13.36 -0.26
CA GLU A 216 -2.94 -14.60 -0.48
C GLU A 216 -4.13 -14.71 0.48
N GLN A 217 -5.26 -15.14 -0.07
CA GLN A 217 -6.49 -15.31 0.68
C GLN A 217 -6.44 -16.58 1.54
N ILE A 218 -6.86 -16.50 2.80
CA ILE A 218 -7.07 -17.65 3.68
C ILE A 218 -8.39 -18.31 3.29
N THR A 219 -8.32 -19.63 3.06
CA THR A 219 -9.45 -20.49 2.69
C THR A 219 -9.82 -21.43 3.82
#